data_AF-A0A932PXE4-F1
#
_entry.id   AF-A0A932PXE4-F1
#
_cell.length_a   1.000
_cell.length_b   1.000
_cell.length_c   1.000
_cell.angle_alpha   90.00
_cell.angle_beta   90.00
_cell.angle_gamma   90.00
#
_symmetry.space_group_name_H-M   'P 1'
#
loop_
_entity.id
_entity.type
_entity.pdbx_description
1 polymer ?
#
loop_
_entity_poly.entity_id
_entity_poly.type
_entity_poly.pdbx_seq_one_letter_code
_entity_poly.pdbx_strand_id
1 'polypeptide(L)' 'MMKILILHGPNLNLLGTREPEIYGRETLAEINTRLRTRAAELQIELQFFQ' A
#
# COMPACT_ATOMS: atom_id res chain seq x y z
N MET A 1 -16.15 13.83 4.97
CA MET A 1 -15.00 13.28 4.21
C MET A 1 -14.82 11.84 4.67
N MET A 2 -14.73 10.88 3.76
CA MET A 2 -14.57 9.47 4.13
C MET A 2 -13.11 9.20 4.49
N LYS A 3 -12.88 8.43 5.55
CA LYS A 3 -11.55 8.07 6.04
C LYS A 3 -11.43 6.55 6.15
N ILE A 4 -10.36 6.00 5.59
CA ILE A 4 -10.08 4.56 5.56
C ILE A 4 -8.71 4.30 6.18
N LEU A 5 -8.67 3.35 7.10
CA LEU A 5 -7.44 2.79 7.64
C LEU A 5 -7.13 1.48 6.93
N ILE A 6 -5.91 1.37 6.41
CA ILE A 6 -5.39 0.15 5.80
C ILE A 6 -4.38 -0.46 6.76
N LEU A 7 -4.67 -1.68 7.21
CA LEU A 7 -3.83 -2.47 8.09
C LEU A 7 -3.10 -3.53 7.27
N HIS A 8 -1.78 -3.41 7.23
CA HIS A 8 -0.93 -4.35 6.53
C HIS A 8 -0.56 -5.51 7.45
N GLY A 9 -0.59 -6.72 6.90
CA GLY A 9 -0.17 -7.92 7.61
C GLY A 9 1.36 -8.00 7.78
N PRO A 10 1.83 -8.99 8.57
CA PRO A 10 3.25 -9.23 8.76
C PRO A 10 3.94 -9.55 7.44
N ASN A 11 5.22 -9.20 7.34
CA ASN A 11 6.11 -9.46 6.21
C ASN A 11 5.77 -8.73 4.89
N LEU A 12 4.68 -7.97 4.78
CA LEU A 12 4.40 -7.20 3.55
C LEU A 12 5.43 -6.08 3.31
N ASN A 13 6.20 -5.69 4.34
CA ASN A 13 7.34 -4.79 4.19
C ASN A 13 8.47 -5.39 3.34
N LEU A 14 8.44 -6.70 3.07
CA LEU A 14 9.42 -7.39 2.23
C LEU A 14 9.05 -7.43 0.74
N LEU A 15 7.85 -6.96 0.37
CA LEU A 15 7.43 -6.88 -1.04
C LEU A 15 8.46 -6.10 -1.88
N GLY A 16 8.70 -6.57 -3.10
CA GLY A 16 9.71 -6.04 -4.01
C GLY A 16 11.15 -6.49 -3.73
N THR A 17 11.42 -7.13 -2.59
CA THR A 17 12.76 -7.64 -2.25
C THR A 17 12.81 -9.15 -2.04
N ARG A 18 11.79 -9.73 -1.39
CA ARG A 18 11.68 -11.16 -1.17
C ARG A 18 11.05 -11.82 -2.38
N GLU A 19 11.73 -12.84 -2.92
CA GLU A 19 11.23 -13.74 -3.98
C GLU A 19 10.43 -12.97 -5.07
N PRO A 20 11.04 -11.96 -5.74
CA PRO A 20 10.34 -11.06 -6.66
C PRO A 20 9.73 -11.76 -7.87
N GLU A 21 10.19 -12.97 -8.20
CA GLU A 21 9.59 -13.87 -9.18
C GLU A 21 8.25 -14.45 -8.74
N ILE A 22 7.96 -14.48 -7.43
CA ILE A 22 6.70 -14.94 -6.85
C ILE A 22 5.79 -13.75 -6.52
N TYR A 23 6.33 -12.77 -5.80
CA TYR A 23 5.53 -11.67 -5.22
C TYR A 23 5.54 -10.39 -6.08
N GLY A 24 6.28 -10.40 -7.18
CA GLY A 24 6.49 -9.23 -8.00
C GLY A 24 7.57 -8.29 -7.44
N ARG A 25 7.87 -7.27 -8.23
CA ARG A 25 8.91 -6.27 -7.93
C ARG A 25 8.37 -5.02 -7.24
N GLU A 26 7.06 -4.90 -7.15
CA GLU A 26 6.43 -3.74 -6.53
C GLU A 26 6.57 -3.81 -5.00
N THR A 27 6.98 -2.69 -4.41
CA THR A 27 7.16 -2.53 -2.97
C THR A 27 5.87 -2.08 -2.30
N LEU A 28 5.76 -2.33 -0.98
CA LEU A 28 4.62 -1.82 -0.20
C LEU A 28 4.51 -0.29 -0.24
N ALA A 29 5.63 0.43 -0.35
CA ALA A 29 5.67 1.88 -0.46
C ALA A 29 5.07 2.39 -1.79
N GLU A 30 5.38 1.71 -2.91
CA GLU A 30 4.79 2.01 -4.23
C GLU A 30 3.29 1.75 -4.23
N ILE A 31 2.85 0.61 -3.65
CA ILE A 31 1.43 0.29 -3.47
C ILE A 31 0.72 1.39 -2.66
N ASN A 32 1.27 1.79 -1.51
CA ASN A 32 0.71 2.85 -0.68
C ASN A 32 0.61 4.19 -1.44
N THR A 33 1.61 4.50 -2.27
CA THR A 33 1.64 5.72 -3.09
C THR A 33 0.51 5.71 -4.12
N ARG A 34 0.35 4.61 -4.86
CA ARG A 34 -0.73 4.43 -5.84
C ARG A 34 -2.12 4.53 -5.19
N LEU A 35 -2.29 3.91 -4.02
CA LEU A 35 -3.53 4.00 -3.24
C LEU A 35 -3.83 5.44 -2.81
N ARG A 36 -2.82 6.19 -2.34
CA ARG A 36 -3.00 7.62 -2.00
C ARG A 36 -3.43 8.45 -3.19
N THR A 37 -2.79 8.29 -4.34
CA THR A 37 -3.15 9.00 -5.57
C THR A 37 -4.61 8.73 -5.94
N ARG A 38 -5.02 7.46 -5.95
CA ARG A 38 -6.40 7.09 -6.27
C ARG A 38 -7.42 7.61 -5.26
N ALA A 39 -7.09 7.58 -3.97
CA ALA A 39 -7.97 8.10 -2.93
C ALA A 39 -8.13 9.62 -2.99
N ALA A 40 -7.08 10.35 -3.36
CA ALA A 40 -7.14 11.79 -3.56
C ALA A 40 -8.14 12.18 -4.68
N GLU A 41 -8.16 11.44 -5.80
CA GLU A 41 -9.15 11.61 -6.88
C GLU A 41 -10.60 11.46 -6.38
N LEU A 42 -10.80 10.64 -5.34
CA LEU A 42 -12.10 10.32 -4.76
C LEU A 42 -12.41 11.14 -3.49
N GLN A 43 -11.53 12.08 -3.11
CA GLN A 43 -11.63 12.85 -1.86
C GLN A 43 -11.73 11.98 -0.60
N ILE A 44 -11.01 10.85 -0.59
CA ILE A 44 -10.90 9.92 0.53
C ILE A 44 -9.55 10.11 1.23
N GLU A 45 -9.56 10.20 2.56
CA GLU A 45 -8.34 10.20 3.36
C GLU A 45 -7.90 8.75 3.65
N LEU A 46 -6.64 8.44 3.35
CA LEU A 46 -6.04 7.15 3.71
C LEU A 46 -5.00 7.28 4.83
N GLN A 47 -5.15 6.40 5.82
CA GLN A 47 -4.11 6.10 6.79
C GLN A 47 -3.62 4.66 6.60
N PHE A 48 -2.33 4.45 6.84
CA PHE A 48 -1.69 3.15 6.72
C PHE A 48 -1.04 2.81 8.05
N PHE A 49 -1.14 1.57 8.46
CA PHE A 49 -0.41 1.00 9.58
C PHE A 49 0.09 -0.37 9.20
N GLN A 50 1.30 -0.69 9.66
CA GLN A 50 1.91 -2.00 9.58
C GLN A 50 2.67 -2.24 10.87
#